data_AF-A0A2W1LCZ4-F1
#
_entry.id   AF-A0A2W1LCZ4-F1
#
_cell.length_a   1.000
_cell.length_b   1.000
_cell.length_c   1.000
_cell.angle_alpha   90.00
_cell.angle_beta   90.00
_cell.angle_gamma   90.00
#
_symmetry.space_group_name_H-M   'P 1'
#
loop_
_entity.id
_entity.type
_entity.pdbx_description
1 polymer ?
#
loop_
_entity_poly.entity_id
_entity_poly.type
_entity_poly.pdbx_seq_one_letter_code
_entity_poly.pdbx_strand_id
1 'polypeptide(L)'
;MKDISLMIGEVFEENGILAKYFPPYEPRIPQIRMAENVCRCLLEGKHGLIEAGTGTGKSLGYAIAASLCSAVYGKKIVLSTFTVTLQNQLVQKDLPLVKRVLEDLGLEIRYELGKGRSHYIC
;
A
#
# COMPACT_ATOMS: atom_id res chain seq x y z
N MET A 1 -14.73 0.61 9.24
CA MET A 1 -14.57 -0.58 8.37
C MET A 1 -15.32 -0.45 7.06
N LYS A 2 -16.64 -0.16 7.05
CA LYS A 2 -17.41 -0.03 5.80
C LYS A 2 -16.78 0.94 4.78
N ASP A 3 -16.28 2.08 5.22
CA ASP A 3 -15.70 3.10 4.32
C ASP A 3 -14.39 2.64 3.66
N ILE A 4 -13.49 1.97 4.40
CA ILE A 4 -12.24 1.45 3.81
C ILE A 4 -12.50 0.29 2.85
N SER A 5 -13.45 -0.59 3.16
CA SER A 5 -13.80 -1.67 2.24
C SER A 5 -14.31 -1.13 0.90
N LEU A 6 -15.11 -0.06 0.91
CA LEU A 6 -15.54 0.65 -0.30
C LEU A 6 -14.34 1.25 -1.05
N MET A 7 -13.43 1.94 -0.36
CA MET A 7 -12.22 2.51 -0.97
C MET A 7 -11.30 1.43 -1.58
N ILE A 8 -11.19 0.26 -0.95
CA ILE A 8 -10.46 -0.88 -1.54
C ILE A 8 -11.12 -1.31 -2.87
N GLY A 9 -12.45 -1.39 -2.91
CA GLY A 9 -13.19 -1.66 -4.15
C GLY A 9 -12.88 -0.61 -5.22
N GLU A 10 -13.05 0.67 -4.90
CA GLU A 10 -12.78 1.79 -5.82
C GLU A 10 -11.37 1.78 -6.39
N VAL A 11 -10.39 1.29 -5.63
CA VAL A 11 -9.00 1.18 -6.09
C VAL A 11 -8.78 -0.02 -7.01
N PHE A 12 -9.22 -1.21 -6.60
CA PHE A 12 -8.76 -2.47 -7.18
C PHE A 12 -9.73 -3.13 -8.17
N GLU A 13 -10.98 -2.67 -8.26
CA GLU A 13 -11.97 -3.16 -9.24
C GLU A 13 -11.52 -2.93 -10.70
N GLU A 14 -12.15 -3.64 -11.64
CA GLU A 14 -11.73 -3.69 -13.06
C GLU A 14 -11.62 -2.30 -13.71
N ASN A 15 -12.55 -1.41 -13.38
CA ASN A 15 -12.56 -0.01 -13.82
C ASN A 15 -12.20 0.96 -12.69
N GLY A 16 -11.54 0.46 -11.65
CA GLY A 16 -11.11 1.22 -10.48
C GLY A 16 -9.92 2.14 -10.76
N ILE A 17 -9.44 2.81 -9.72
CA ILE A 17 -8.36 3.80 -9.83
C ILE A 17 -7.09 3.19 -10.41
N LEU A 18 -6.73 1.95 -10.05
CA LEU A 18 -5.53 1.29 -10.60
C LEU A 18 -5.61 1.07 -12.12
N ALA A 19 -6.81 0.94 -12.69
CA ALA A 19 -6.99 0.77 -14.13
C ALA A 19 -6.46 1.97 -14.93
N LYS A 20 -6.50 3.18 -14.35
CA LYS A 20 -5.95 4.41 -14.95
C LYS A 20 -4.42 4.34 -15.12
N TYR A 21 -3.74 3.59 -14.25
CA TYR A 21 -2.27 3.54 -14.20
C TYR A 21 -1.68 2.32 -14.90
N PHE A 22 -2.49 1.29 -15.21
CA PHE A 22 -2.02 0.04 -15.80
C PHE A 22 -2.94 -0.52 -16.91
N PRO A 23 -3.16 0.18 -18.04
CA PRO A 23 -3.99 -0.37 -19.12
C PRO A 23 -3.24 -1.43 -19.98
N PRO A 24 -3.79 -2.64 -20.23
CA PRO A 24 -5.03 -3.18 -19.67
C PRO A 24 -4.84 -3.68 -18.23
N TYR A 25 -5.80 -3.37 -17.36
CA TYR A 25 -5.77 -3.74 -15.94
C TYR A 25 -6.71 -4.89 -15.66
N GLU A 26 -6.22 -5.87 -14.91
CA GLU A 26 -7.01 -6.99 -14.42
C GLU A 26 -6.93 -7.06 -12.89
N PRO A 27 -8.07 -7.04 -12.18
CA PRO A 27 -8.12 -7.21 -10.74
C PRO A 27 -7.52 -8.54 -10.31
N ARG A 28 -6.65 -8.49 -9.30
CA ARG A 28 -6.03 -9.69 -8.73
C ARG A 28 -6.65 -9.99 -7.37
N ILE A 29 -7.49 -11.02 -7.31
CA ILE A 29 -8.17 -11.45 -6.07
C ILE A 29 -7.21 -11.63 -4.88
N PRO A 30 -6.00 -12.23 -5.05
CA PRO A 30 -5.05 -12.33 -3.93
C PRO A 30 -4.58 -10.98 -3.40
N GLN A 31 -4.45 -9.97 -4.28
CA GLN A 31 -4.03 -8.62 -3.91
C GLN A 31 -5.12 -7.90 -3.11
N ILE A 32 -6.39 -8.02 -3.54
CA ILE A 32 -7.55 -7.46 -2.85
C ILE A 32 -7.69 -8.09 -1.46
N ARG A 33 -7.66 -9.42 -1.36
CA ARG A 33 -7.72 -10.13 -0.08
C ARG A 33 -6.60 -9.75 0.87
N MET A 34 -5.39 -9.56 0.34
CA MET A 34 -4.26 -9.06 1.13
C MET A 34 -4.52 -7.65 1.64
N ALA A 35 -5.02 -6.74 0.80
CA ALA A 35 -5.34 -5.37 1.21
C ALA A 35 -6.40 -5.34 2.33
N GLU A 36 -7.47 -6.12 2.18
CA GLU A 36 -8.52 -6.27 3.20
C GLU A 36 -7.95 -6.82 4.52
N ASN A 37 -7.10 -7.85 4.44
CA ASN A 37 -6.46 -8.44 5.61
C ASN A 37 -5.54 -7.46 6.35
N VAL A 38 -4.74 -6.70 5.60
CA VAL A 38 -3.87 -5.66 6.17
C VAL A 38 -4.70 -4.61 6.90
N CYS A 39 -5.74 -4.06 6.25
CA CYS A 39 -6.61 -3.07 6.87
C CYS A 39 -7.28 -3.61 8.15
N ARG A 40 -7.80 -4.83 8.11
CA ARG A 40 -8.42 -5.48 9.26
C ARG A 40 -7.45 -5.63 10.43
N CYS A 41 -6.23 -6.14 10.18
CA CYS A 41 -5.24 -6.35 11.24
C CYS A 41 -4.82 -5.03 11.88
N LEU A 42 -4.57 -3.99 11.07
CA LEU A 42 -4.21 -2.66 11.56
C LEU A 42 -5.34 -2.04 12.40
N LEU A 43 -6.59 -2.20 11.97
CA LEU A 43 -7.76 -1.66 12.66
C LEU A 43 -8.07 -2.36 13.99
N GLU A 44 -7.93 -3.68 14.01
CA GLU A 44 -8.22 -4.48 15.19
C GLU A 44 -7.02 -4.56 16.15
N GLY A 45 -5.87 -3.98 15.80
CA GLY A 45 -4.65 -4.07 16.59
C GLY A 45 -4.11 -5.49 16.71
N LYS A 46 -4.29 -6.31 15.66
CA LYS A 46 -3.90 -7.73 15.62
C LYS A 46 -2.70 -7.95 14.70
N HIS A 47 -1.98 -9.03 14.95
CA HIS A 47 -0.98 -9.53 14.02
C HIS A 47 -1.63 -10.32 12.89
N GLY A 48 -1.23 -10.03 11.65
CA GLY A 48 -1.62 -10.77 10.46
C GLY A 48 -0.40 -11.42 9.83
N LEU A 49 -0.57 -12.65 9.35
CA LEU A 49 0.41 -13.35 8.53
C LEU A 49 -0.21 -13.57 7.15
N ILE A 50 0.45 -13.06 6.11
CA ILE A 50 -0.03 -13.16 4.73
C ILE A 50 1.10 -13.73 3.89
N GLU A 51 0.86 -14.90 3.31
CA GLU A 51 1.69 -15.43 2.25
C GLU A 51 1.13 -14.96 0.91
N ALA A 52 2.01 -14.43 0.06
CA ALA A 52 1.62 -14.10 -1.30
C ALA A 52 2.75 -14.49 -2.27
N GLY A 53 2.37 -15.16 -3.37
CA GLY A 53 3.31 -15.64 -4.40
C GLY A 53 4.01 -14.50 -5.14
N THR A 54 5.15 -14.77 -5.78
CA THR A 54 5.85 -13.77 -6.62
C THR A 54 4.95 -13.25 -7.75
N GLY A 55 5.11 -11.99 -8.14
CA GLY A 55 4.32 -11.40 -9.24
C GLY A 55 2.89 -10.98 -8.89
N THR A 56 2.40 -11.22 -7.67
CA THR A 56 1.01 -10.88 -7.29
C THR A 56 0.77 -9.39 -6.96
N GLY A 57 1.77 -8.52 -7.18
CA GLY A 57 1.65 -7.10 -6.84
C GLY A 57 1.62 -6.81 -5.33
N LYS A 58 2.28 -7.67 -4.53
CA LYS A 58 2.34 -7.59 -3.06
C LYS A 58 2.65 -6.19 -2.54
N SER A 59 3.77 -5.60 -3.01
CA SER A 59 4.24 -4.31 -2.52
C SER A 59 3.19 -3.22 -2.66
N LEU A 60 2.57 -3.14 -3.83
CA LEU A 60 1.52 -2.17 -4.10
C LEU A 60 0.27 -2.44 -3.25
N GLY A 61 -0.16 -3.69 -3.13
CA GLY A 61 -1.39 -4.03 -2.41
C GLY A 61 -1.33 -3.70 -0.91
N TYR A 62 -0.24 -4.07 -0.22
CA TYR A 62 -0.11 -3.72 1.21
C TYR A 62 0.16 -2.23 1.39
N ALA A 63 0.89 -1.59 0.48
CA ALA A 63 1.24 -0.18 0.61
C ALA A 63 0.01 0.72 0.44
N ILE A 64 -0.89 0.41 -0.51
CA ILE A 64 -2.17 1.11 -0.65
C ILE A 64 -3.03 0.89 0.59
N ALA A 65 -3.24 -0.35 1.01
CA ALA A 65 -4.06 -0.69 2.17
C ALA A 65 -3.60 0.02 3.45
N ALA A 66 -2.29 -0.04 3.69
CA ALA A 66 -1.67 0.64 4.82
C ALA A 66 -1.84 2.17 4.70
N SER A 67 -1.55 2.75 3.55
CA SER A 67 -1.67 4.20 3.34
C SER A 67 -3.10 4.69 3.50
N LEU A 68 -4.10 3.93 3.06
CA LEU A 68 -5.52 4.20 3.32
C LEU A 68 -5.81 4.24 4.82
N CYS A 69 -5.34 3.24 5.57
CA CYS A 69 -5.50 3.24 7.03
C CYS A 69 -4.81 4.44 7.69
N SER A 70 -3.62 4.80 7.21
CA SER A 70 -2.88 5.97 7.69
C SER A 70 -3.65 7.26 7.45
N ALA A 71 -4.16 7.47 6.23
CA ALA A 71 -4.90 8.67 5.84
C ALA A 71 -6.24 8.80 6.57
N VAL A 72 -7.01 7.70 6.67
CA VAL A 72 -8.36 7.71 7.26
C VAL A 72 -8.32 7.79 8.79
N TYR A 73 -7.37 7.12 9.44
CA TYR A 73 -7.32 7.04 10.91
C TYR A 73 -6.24 7.91 11.55
N GLY A 74 -5.44 8.63 10.75
CA GLY A 74 -4.39 9.52 11.24
C GLY A 74 -3.28 8.79 12.01
N LYS A 75 -3.04 7.51 11.70
CA LYS A 75 -2.01 6.69 12.37
C LYS A 75 -0.76 6.60 11.50
N LYS A 76 0.41 6.83 12.10
CA LYS A 76 1.69 6.60 11.44
C LYS A 76 1.89 5.11 11.18
N ILE A 77 2.35 4.78 9.99
CA ILE A 77 2.68 3.40 9.59
C ILE A 77 4.16 3.31 9.24
N VAL A 78 4.76 2.18 9.62
CA VAL A 78 6.11 1.80 9.22
C VAL A 78 6.02 0.60 8.28
N LEU A 79 6.54 0.76 7.06
CA LEU A 79 6.75 -0.34 6.12
C LEU A 79 8.21 -0.78 6.22
N SER A 80 8.43 -2.03 6.65
CA SER A 80 9.77 -2.61 6.81
C SER A 80 10.02 -3.67 5.75
N THR A 81 11.20 -3.63 5.13
CA THR A 81 11.63 -4.60 4.12
C THR A 81 13.04 -5.09 4.40
N PHE A 82 13.39 -6.26 3.88
CA PHE A 82 14.63 -6.95 4.22
C PHE A 82 15.93 -6.21 3.81
N THR A 83 15.96 -5.52 2.66
CA THR A 83 17.18 -4.89 2.14
C THR A 83 16.97 -3.43 1.75
N VAL A 84 18.04 -2.64 1.73
CA VAL A 84 18.03 -1.24 1.26
C VAL A 84 17.57 -1.12 -0.19
N THR A 85 17.89 -2.09 -1.04
CA THR A 85 17.43 -2.14 -2.43
C THR A 85 15.90 -2.25 -2.50
N LEU A 86 15.29 -3.10 -1.69
CA LEU A 86 13.83 -3.22 -1.62
C LEU A 86 13.18 -1.95 -1.07
N GLN A 87 13.79 -1.29 -0.08
CA GLN A 87 13.32 0.00 0.42
C GLN A 87 13.36 1.06 -0.68
N ASN A 88 14.46 1.14 -1.44
CA ASN A 88 14.59 2.08 -2.56
C ASN A 88 13.56 1.79 -3.65
N GLN A 89 13.31 0.52 -3.98
CA GLN A 89 12.26 0.15 -4.93
C GLN A 89 10.88 0.64 -4.45
N LEU A 90 10.57 0.44 -3.17
CA LEU A 90 9.31 0.90 -2.59
C LEU A 90 9.19 2.43 -2.71
N VAL A 91 10.23 3.18 -2.35
CA VAL A 91 10.23 4.66 -2.33
C VAL A 91 10.26 5.28 -3.73
N GLN A 92 10.97 4.68 -4.69
CA GLN A 92 11.16 5.27 -6.02
C GLN A 92 10.07 4.87 -7.01
N LYS A 93 9.38 3.74 -6.77
CA LYS A 93 8.41 3.18 -7.71
C LYS A 93 7.03 3.05 -7.09
N ASP A 94 6.90 2.32 -5.99
CA ASP A 94 5.58 1.93 -5.47
C ASP A 94 4.91 3.10 -4.73
N LEU A 95 5.59 3.77 -3.79
CA LEU A 95 5.03 4.86 -3.00
C LEU A 95 4.64 6.12 -3.81
N PRO A 96 5.37 6.52 -4.87
CA PRO A 96 4.90 7.58 -5.76
C PRO A 96 3.57 7.24 -6.42
N LEU A 97 3.37 5.98 -6.83
CA LEU A 97 2.10 5.52 -7.38
C LEU A 97 1.02 5.45 -6.30
N VAL A 98 1.32 4.90 -5.12
CA VAL A 98 0.39 4.87 -3.97
C VAL A 98 -0.10 6.27 -3.64
N LYS A 99 0.80 7.26 -3.62
CA LYS A 99 0.45 8.66 -3.38
C LYS A 99 -0.57 9.16 -4.40
N ARG A 100 -0.35 8.92 -5.69
CA ARG A 100 -1.29 9.32 -6.76
C ARG A 100 -2.65 8.62 -6.64
N VAL A 101 -2.66 7.33 -6.31
CA VAL A 101 -3.88 6.56 -6.08
C VAL A 101 -4.69 7.16 -4.92
N LEU A 102 -4.02 7.58 -3.84
CA LEU A 102 -4.69 8.21 -2.71
C LEU A 102 -5.15 9.64 -3.04
N GLU A 103 -4.38 10.40 -3.83
CA GLU A 103 -4.80 11.72 -4.33
C GLU A 103 -6.07 11.62 -5.19
N ASP A 104 -6.19 10.58 -6.02
CA ASP A 104 -7.42 10.29 -6.80
C ASP A 104 -8.64 9.96 -5.92
N LEU A 105 -8.42 9.54 -4.67
CA LEU A 105 -9.46 9.36 -3.64
C LEU A 105 -9.71 10.63 -2.81
N GLY A 106 -9.01 11.74 -3.11
CA GLY A 106 -9.05 12.96 -2.31
C GLY A 106 -8.31 12.86 -0.97
N LEU A 107 -7.38 11.90 -0.84
CA LEU A 107 -6.59 11.66 0.35
C LEU A 107 -5.13 12.07 0.15
N GLU A 108 -4.54 12.72 1.15
CA GLU A 108 -3.13 13.10 1.12
C GLU A 108 -2.28 12.22 2.05
N ILE A 109 -1.12 11.78 1.55
CA ILE A 109 -0.11 11.11 2.36
C ILE A 109 1.27 11.72 2.18
N ARG A 110 2.07 11.61 3.25
CA ARG A 110 3.49 11.87 3.28
C ARG A 110 4.22 10.60 3.67
N TYR A 111 5.35 10.33 3.03
CA TYR A 111 6.20 9.19 3.35
C TYR A 111 7.65 9.65 3.37
N GLU A 112 8.46 9.00 4.21
CA GLU A 112 9.88 9.28 4.37
C GLU A 112 10.67 7.97 4.50
N LEU A 113 11.94 8.02 4.11
CA LEU A 113 12.82 6.85 4.11
C LEU A 113 13.77 6.86 5.31
N GLY A 114 13.57 5.93 6.25
CA GLY A 114 14.48 5.70 7.37
C GLY A 114 15.53 4.65 7.05
N LYS A 115 16.81 4.99 7.14
CA LYS A 115 17.95 4.07 7.01
C LYS A 115 18.84 4.11 8.26
N GLY A 116 19.73 3.12 8.40
CA GLY A 116 20.78 3.16 9.41
C GLY A 116 21.78 4.30 9.16
N ARG A 117 22.43 4.80 10.22
CA ARG A 117 23.36 5.95 10.17
C ARG A 117 24.47 5.79 9.12
N SER A 118 24.97 4.58 8.90
CA SER A 118 26.00 4.27 7.89
C SER A 118 25.59 4.57 6.44
N HIS A 119 24.31 4.87 6.20
CA HIS A 119 23.78 5.22 4.88
C HIS A 119 23.66 6.73 4.65
N TYR A 120 24.12 7.56 5.59
CA TYR A 120 24.10 9.02 5.48
C TYR A 120 25.53 9.57 5.50
N ILE A 121 25.76 10.60 4.70
CA ILE A 121 26.99 11.38 4.76
C ILE A 121 27.07 12.08 6.13
N CYS A 122 28.29 12.22 6.65
CA CYS A 122 28.57 12.97 7.87
C CYS A 122 28.95 14.41 7.53
#